data_AF-A0A1H2L0D6-F1
#
_entry.id   AF-A0A1H2L0D6-F1
#
_cell.length_a   1.000
_cell.length_b   1.000
_cell.length_c   1.000
_cell.angle_alpha   90.00
_cell.angle_beta   90.00
_cell.angle_gamma   90.00
#
_symmetry.space_group_name_H-M   'P 1'
#
loop_
_entity.id
_entity.type
_entity.pdbx_description
1 polymer ?
#
loop_
_entity_poly.entity_id
_entity_poly.type
_entity_poly.pdbx_seq_one_letter_code
_entity_poly.pdbx_strand_id
1 'polypeptide(L)'
;MQRIEPPDAGPTVERLRRRGDVIIGRELTRLAGRARTLGPRDLAVVEEALNGLVERLVLERLRAVPHRAAELDRLFDDADPTAEATPDPVPR
;
A
#
# COMPACT_ATOMS: atom_id res chain seq x y z
N MET A 1 -15.62 -10.24 -35.28
CA MET A 1 -14.49 -9.59 -34.56
C MET A 1 -14.92 -9.41 -33.11
N GLN A 2 -14.34 -10.15 -32.16
CA GLN A 2 -14.64 -9.96 -30.73
C GLN A 2 -13.92 -8.71 -30.24
N ARG A 3 -14.66 -7.77 -29.67
CA ARG A 3 -14.12 -6.60 -28.97
C ARG A 3 -13.57 -7.09 -27.63
N ILE A 4 -12.25 -7.13 -27.49
CA ILE A 4 -11.61 -7.41 -26.20
C ILE A 4 -11.87 -6.18 -25.33
N GLU A 5 -12.73 -6.30 -24.32
CA GLU A 5 -12.88 -5.24 -23.33
C GLU A 5 -11.54 -5.06 -22.60
N PRO A 6 -11.09 -3.81 -22.37
CA PRO A 6 -9.86 -3.58 -21.64
C PRO A 6 -9.99 -4.18 -20.23
N PRO A 7 -8.91 -4.76 -19.69
CA PRO A 7 -8.94 -5.38 -18.37
C PRO A 7 -9.39 -4.35 -17.32
N ASP A 8 -10.37 -4.74 -16.50
CA ASP A 8 -10.84 -3.94 -15.38
C ASP A 8 -9.75 -3.85 -14.30
N ALA A 9 -9.32 -2.64 -13.98
CA ALA A 9 -8.32 -2.38 -12.96
C ALA A 9 -8.91 -2.39 -11.54
N GLY A 10 -10.23 -2.47 -11.38
CA GLY A 10 -10.94 -2.42 -10.09
C GLY A 10 -10.38 -3.38 -9.03
N PRO A 11 -10.18 -4.68 -9.33
CA PRO A 11 -9.62 -5.64 -8.37
C PRO A 11 -8.19 -5.29 -7.92
N THR A 12 -7.36 -4.81 -8.84
CA THR A 12 -5.97 -4.39 -8.57
C THR A 12 -5.95 -3.10 -7.75
N VAL A 13 -6.80 -2.11 -8.08
CA VAL A 13 -6.98 -0.88 -7.29
C VAL A 13 -7.34 -1.21 -5.85
N GLU A 14 -8.29 -2.12 -5.66
CA GLU A 14 -8.75 -2.53 -4.33
C GLU A 14 -7.67 -3.30 -3.55
N ARG A 15 -6.91 -4.19 -4.21
CA ARG A 15 -5.74 -4.84 -3.59
C ARG A 15 -4.70 -3.81 -3.14
N LEU A 16 -4.35 -2.85 -4.00
CA LEU A 16 -3.37 -1.81 -3.69
C LEU A 16 -3.84 -0.88 -2.57
N ARG A 17 -5.14 -0.57 -2.52
CA ARG A 17 -5.75 0.18 -1.41
C ARG A 17 -5.53 -0.55 -0.09
N ARG A 18 -5.97 -1.81 0.02
CA ARG A 18 -5.80 -2.62 1.24
C ARG A 18 -4.34 -2.77 1.65
N ARG A 19 -3.44 -2.96 0.68
CA ARG A 19 -1.99 -3.01 0.93
C ARG A 19 -1.48 -1.69 1.50
N GLY A 20 -1.92 -0.56 0.93
CA GLY A 20 -1.64 0.77 1.44
C GLY A 20 -2.07 0.94 2.89
N ASP A 21 -3.31 0.56 3.21
CA ASP A 21 -3.87 0.65 4.57
C ASP A 21 -3.02 -0.12 5.60
N VAL A 22 -2.59 -1.35 5.25
CA VAL A 22 -1.73 -2.18 6.12
C VAL A 22 -0.37 -1.50 6.36
N ILE A 23 0.27 -0.98 5.31
CA ILE A 23 1.58 -0.32 5.42
C ILE A 23 1.44 0.96 6.26
N ILE A 24 0.44 1.79 5.96
CA ILE A 24 0.17 3.05 6.67
C ILE A 24 -0.08 2.76 8.14
N GLY A 25 -0.93 1.80 8.48
CA GLY A 25 -1.20 1.42 9.87
C GLY A 25 0.05 0.96 10.63
N ARG A 26 0.92 0.16 9.99
CA ARG A 26 2.20 -0.26 10.58
C ARG A 26 3.11 0.92 10.85
N GLU A 27 3.23 1.83 9.89
CA GLU A 27 4.12 2.99 10.02
C GLU A 27 3.58 4.03 11.01
N LEU A 28 2.26 4.21 11.12
CA LEU A 28 1.65 5.01 12.17
C LEU A 28 1.89 4.43 13.56
N THR A 29 1.80 3.10 13.70
CA THR A 29 2.14 2.40 14.96
C THR A 29 3.60 2.63 15.35
N ARG A 30 4.51 2.53 14.37
CA ARG A 30 5.95 2.81 14.57
C ARG A 30 6.21 4.28 14.90
N LEU A 31 5.49 5.20 14.28
CA LEU A 31 5.61 6.63 14.52
C LEU A 31 5.13 6.97 15.94
N ALA A 32 3.97 6.46 16.35
CA ALA A 32 3.43 6.64 17.70
C ALA A 32 4.41 6.13 18.78
N GLY A 33 5.08 5.00 18.54
CA GLY A 33 6.09 4.46 19.46
C GLY A 33 7.35 5.33 19.57
N ARG A 34 7.78 5.98 18.49
CA ARG A 34 9.00 6.81 18.46
C ARG A 34 8.75 8.24 18.93
N ALA A 35 7.63 8.84 18.53
CA ALA A 35 7.31 10.23 18.78
C ALA A 35 6.15 10.33 19.78
N ARG A 36 6.46 10.10 21.06
CA ARG A 36 5.47 10.05 22.16
C ARG A 36 4.72 11.37 22.41
N THR A 37 5.17 12.47 21.81
CA THR A 37 4.52 13.78 21.86
C THR A 37 3.39 13.92 20.85
N LEU A 38 3.31 13.04 19.84
CA LEU A 38 2.23 13.05 18.87
C LEU A 38 0.97 12.45 19.48
N GLY A 39 -0.09 13.24 19.52
CA GLY A 39 -1.39 12.78 19.96
C GLY A 39 -2.15 12.03 18.86
N PRO A 40 -3.31 11.44 19.20
CA PRO A 40 -4.18 10.78 18.22
C PRO A 40 -4.57 11.68 17.05
N ARG A 41 -4.75 12.99 17.30
CA ARG A 41 -5.10 13.97 16.25
C ARG A 41 -3.96 14.19 15.26
N ASP A 42 -2.72 14.23 15.72
CA ASP A 42 -1.56 14.42 14.84
C ASP A 42 -1.36 13.18 13.95
N LEU A 43 -1.53 11.99 14.53
CA LEU A 43 -1.47 10.73 13.80
C LEU A 43 -2.58 10.62 12.74
N ALA A 44 -3.79 11.08 13.05
CA ALA A 44 -4.89 11.11 12.08
C ALA A 44 -4.61 12.04 10.90
N VAL A 45 -3.97 13.20 11.13
CA VAL A 45 -3.54 14.10 10.04
C VAL A 45 -2.51 13.43 9.14
N VAL A 46 -1.56 12.70 9.73
CA VAL A 46 -0.55 11.95 8.97
C VAL A 46 -1.21 10.81 8.18
N GLU A 47 -2.13 10.07 8.79
CA GLU A 47 -2.91 9.02 8.14
C GLU A 47 -3.67 9.54 6.92
N GLU A 48 -4.40 10.64 7.07
CA GLU A 48 -5.14 11.28 5.98
C GLU A 48 -4.20 11.74 4.85
N ALA A 49 -3.07 12.34 5.19
CA ALA A 49 -2.08 12.77 4.20
C ALA A 49 -1.50 11.59 3.42
N LEU A 50 -1.16 10.48 4.11
CA LEU A 50 -0.63 9.28 3.49
C LEU A 50 -1.67 8.60 2.59
N ASN A 51 -2.92 8.49 3.04
CA ASN A 51 -4.01 7.96 2.23
C ASN A 51 -4.26 8.82 0.98
N GLY A 52 -4.22 10.15 1.12
CA GLY A 52 -4.31 11.06 -0.01
C GLY A 52 -3.16 10.93 -1.01
N LEU A 53 -1.95 10.63 -0.53
CA LEU A 53 -0.81 10.34 -1.42
C LEU A 53 -0.98 9.01 -2.16
N VAL A 54 -1.43 7.96 -1.50
CA VAL A 54 -1.71 6.66 -2.14
C VAL A 54 -2.77 6.81 -3.23
N GLU A 55 -3.88 7.51 -2.91
CA GLU A 55 -4.94 7.75 -3.87
C GLU A 55 -4.41 8.47 -5.12
N ARG A 56 -3.72 9.60 -4.97
CA ARG A 56 -3.25 10.42 -6.10
C ARG A 56 -2.12 9.77 -6.89
N LEU A 57 -1.14 9.18 -6.21
CA LEU A 57 0.07 8.68 -6.87
C LEU A 57 -0.09 7.28 -7.45
N VAL A 58 -0.96 6.46 -6.85
CA VAL A 58 -1.08 5.04 -7.21
C VAL A 58 -2.45 4.75 -7.81
N LEU A 59 -3.52 5.00 -7.07
CA LEU A 59 -4.85 4.51 -7.45
C LEU A 59 -5.45 5.29 -8.62
N GLU A 60 -5.42 6.63 -8.57
CA GLU A 60 -5.83 7.49 -9.68
C GLU A 60 -5.02 7.20 -10.94
N ARG A 61 -3.70 7.00 -10.78
CA ARG A 61 -2.82 6.70 -11.91
C ARG A 61 -3.15 5.36 -12.56
N LEU A 62 -3.43 4.33 -11.76
CA LEU A 62 -3.85 3.02 -12.26
C LEU A 62 -5.21 3.10 -12.98
N ARG A 63 -6.18 3.85 -12.41
CA ARG A 63 -7.47 4.08 -13.09
C ARG A 63 -7.30 4.77 -14.44
N ALA A 64 -6.32 5.67 -14.57
CA ALA A 64 -5.99 6.32 -15.84
C ALA A 64 -5.27 5.40 -16.84
N VAL A 65 -4.69 4.28 -16.40
CA VAL A 65 -3.90 3.35 -17.23
C VAL A 65 -4.25 1.89 -16.89
N PRO A 66 -5.50 1.46 -17.10
CA PRO A 66 -6.00 0.18 -16.58
C PRO A 66 -5.29 -1.05 -17.19
N HIS A 67 -4.77 -0.94 -18.41
CA HIS A 67 -4.02 -2.01 -19.07
C HIS A 67 -2.71 -2.39 -18.37
N ARG A 68 -2.23 -1.61 -17.39
CA ARG A 68 -1.04 -1.92 -16.57
C ARG A 68 -1.37 -2.70 -15.29
N ALA A 69 -2.66 -2.95 -14.99
CA ALA A 69 -3.09 -3.62 -13.78
C ALA A 69 -2.38 -4.96 -13.53
N ALA A 70 -2.30 -5.82 -14.56
CA ALA A 70 -1.67 -7.13 -14.46
C ALA A 70 -0.14 -7.08 -14.22
N GLU A 71 0.53 -6.01 -14.65
CA GLU A 71 1.97 -5.81 -14.38
C GLU A 71 2.19 -5.41 -12.92
N LEU A 72 1.32 -4.53 -12.40
CA LEU A 72 1.37 -4.11 -11.00
C LEU A 72 1.00 -5.24 -10.05
N ASP A 73 -0.01 -6.05 -10.38
CA ASP A 73 -0.34 -7.25 -9.60
C ASP A 73 0.88 -8.15 -9.42
N ARG A 74 1.61 -8.46 -10.52
CA ARG A 74 2.84 -9.27 -10.44
C ARG A 74 3.94 -8.61 -9.60
N LEU A 75 4.10 -7.29 -9.71
CA LEU A 75 5.12 -6.57 -8.95
C LEU A 75 4.87 -6.63 -7.43
N PHE A 76 3.60 -6.67 -7.02
CA PHE A 76 3.21 -6.59 -5.61
C PHE A 76 2.73 -7.91 -5.00
N ASP A 77 2.48 -8.96 -5.80
CA ASP A 77 2.18 -10.32 -5.32
C ASP A 77 3.41 -10.97 -4.66
N ASP A 78 4.64 -10.70 -5.14
CA ASP A 78 5.88 -11.29 -4.59
C ASP A 78 6.37 -10.62 -3.30
N ALA A 79 5.86 -9.43 -2.98
CA ALA A 79 6.29 -8.66 -1.82
C ALA A 79 5.30 -8.84 -0.68
N ASP A 80 5.34 -9.95 0.06
CA ASP A 80 4.55 -10.06 1.28
C ASP A 80 5.03 -9.03 2.32
N PRO A 81 4.24 -8.02 2.71
CA PRO A 81 4.66 -7.03 3.70
C PRO A 81 4.79 -7.62 5.11
N THR A 82 4.35 -8.88 5.31
CA THR A 82 4.51 -9.64 6.55
C THR A 82 5.78 -10.49 6.62
N ALA A 83 6.61 -10.49 5.56
CA ALA A 83 7.96 -11.06 5.63
C ALA A 83 8.83 -10.20 6.55
N GLU A 84 8.69 -10.40 7.87
CA GLU A 84 9.70 -10.02 8.83
C GLU A 84 11.00 -10.71 8.45
N ALA A 85 12.06 -9.92 8.23
CA ALA A 85 13.42 -10.40 8.27
C ALA A 85 13.61 -11.10 9.61
N THR A 86 13.58 -12.44 9.60
CA THR A 86 13.97 -13.25 10.74
C THR A 86 15.39 -12.85 11.08
N PRO A 87 15.68 -12.26 12.25
CA PRO A 87 17.05 -11.95 12.61
C PRO A 87 17.82 -13.27 12.69
N ASP A 88 18.89 -13.35 11.90
CA ASP A 88 19.81 -14.48 11.84
C ASP A 88 20.23 -14.89 13.26
N PRO A 89 20.10 -16.16 13.68
CA PRO A 89 20.51 -16.57 15.01
C PRO A 89 22.02 -16.39 15.16
N VAL A 90 22.43 -15.49 16.05
CA VAL A 90 23.84 -15.29 16.42
C VAL A 90 24.39 -16.63 16.95
N PRO A 91 25.42 -17.23 16.31
CA PRO A 91 26.03 -18.44 16.82
C PRO A 91 26.72 -18.13 18.16
N ARG A 92 26.46 -19.00 19.16
CA ARG A 92 27.11 -18.97 20.48
C ARG A 92 28.57 -19.39 20.41
#